data_AF-A0A257W752-F1
#
_entry.id   AF-A0A257W752-F1
#
_cell.length_a   1.000
_cell.length_b   1.000
_cell.length_c   1.000
_cell.angle_alpha   90.00
_cell.angle_beta   90.00
_cell.angle_gamma   90.00
#
_symmetry.space_group_name_H-M   'P 1'
#
loop_
_entity.id
_entity.type
_entity.pdbx_description
1 polymer ?
#
loop_
_entity_poly.entity_id
_entity_poly.type
_entity_poly.pdbx_seq_one_letter_code
_entity_poly.pdbx_strand_id
1 'polypeptide(L)'
;MNWKLFTAASVSVVLSAFPQNIIGCGGSEDPYDYYTSFFSKETTDLNGYRPFYYTSLLTFYSDWENENKEADLPDPVLEEWKKYAGGKVNTADAEQFIYTFNADYIGQLNGHISRKQPATLPADLNKNGMTAYFTSTKDLDALNYLVMAKQAEKYSVASDAWSSPERGDSLELNRYIAGADAQYNKVVNPFLKTKYGFLRCKLAFYNNRFKDCIRWYDEAFAPTDNSAVKEQALAYKAGSLFKSGKAKEAAYTFSQAFVLSAKNKRSHFMGFLWASQNANPELKNSYLALAKNNEEKANLLGMFSLFGSSYRLTDIAQIHQLSPTNPMLEILAIREINKIEEQFLTPRLHSEKGGKAFYFTWEDTKSAFTQSNQALVNTSVFFQKLAVDKNTKNPALYLAGAAYIEFINKNYAKADALAASVSKLNPSQKIKEQVQLIRLLVMANDQPKIDAPREEKLLTELKWLRQKAATETEYRIFYRNFLSEILSQKYQQQGDVAKAALALGVADLFDLSESEEESYGEGYGIDFVREQMTTTQILTLYGYFDNKTPTP
;
A
#
# COMPACT_ATOMS: atom_id res chain seq x y z
N MET A 1 34.57 5.19 55.81
CA MET A 1 33.98 4.68 54.55
C MET A 1 32.46 4.81 54.68
N ASN A 2 31.83 5.65 53.85
CA ASN A 2 30.40 5.93 53.96
C ASN A 2 29.62 4.80 53.28
N TRP A 3 29.12 3.85 54.08
CA TRP A 3 28.52 2.61 53.57
C TRP A 3 27.38 2.85 52.57
N LYS A 4 26.63 3.95 52.72
CA LYS A 4 25.59 4.37 51.78
C LYS A 4 26.14 4.70 50.39
N LEU A 5 27.31 5.32 50.34
CA LEU A 5 27.99 5.68 49.09
C LEU A 5 28.54 4.42 48.40
N PHE A 6 29.04 3.47 49.20
CA PHE A 6 29.51 2.18 48.69
C PHE A 6 28.36 1.35 48.13
N THR A 7 27.23 1.24 48.84
CA THR A 7 26.04 0.52 48.36
C THR A 7 25.48 1.15 47.09
N ALA A 8 25.40 2.49 47.02
CA ALA A 8 24.96 3.19 45.81
C ALA A 8 25.89 2.91 44.62
N ALA A 9 27.21 2.98 44.81
CA ALA A 9 28.19 2.67 43.78
C ALA A 9 28.10 1.20 43.32
N SER A 10 27.94 0.25 44.25
CA SER A 10 27.80 -1.17 43.91
C SER A 10 26.53 -1.47 43.13
N VAL A 11 25.39 -0.87 43.49
CA VAL A 11 24.13 -1.02 42.75
C VAL A 11 24.23 -0.42 41.35
N SER A 12 24.85 0.75 41.20
CA SER A 12 25.09 1.36 39.89
C SER A 12 26.00 0.51 39.01
N VAL A 13 27.08 -0.06 39.57
CA VAL A 13 27.99 -0.95 38.84
C VAL A 13 27.27 -2.21 38.38
N VAL A 14 26.44 -2.83 39.24
CA VAL A 14 25.64 -4.02 38.87
C VAL A 14 24.64 -3.68 37.77
N LEU A 15 23.93 -2.55 37.85
CA LEU A 15 22.98 -2.12 36.81
C LEU A 15 23.67 -1.80 35.48
N SER A 16 24.89 -1.26 35.49
CA SER A 16 25.70 -1.03 34.28
C SER A 16 26.40 -2.30 33.74
N ALA A 17 26.57 -3.33 34.58
CA ALA A 17 27.13 -4.62 34.20
C ALA A 17 26.07 -5.62 33.72
N PHE A 18 24.77 -5.30 33.86
CA PHE A 18 23.71 -6.01 33.15
C PHE A 18 23.88 -5.74 31.64
N PRO A 19 24.11 -6.76 30.80
CA PRO A 19 24.21 -6.57 29.37
C PRO A 19 22.88 -6.01 28.84
N GLN A 20 22.89 -4.75 28.41
CA GLN A 20 21.79 -4.11 27.65
C GLN A 20 21.50 -4.85 26.33
N ASN A 21 22.37 -5.80 25.96
CA ASN A 21 22.25 -6.66 24.79
C ASN A 21 21.24 -7.82 25.01
N ILE A 22 20.53 -7.87 26.14
CA ILE A 22 19.34 -8.74 26.35
C ILE A 22 18.06 -8.08 25.80
N ILE A 23 18.16 -6.92 25.12
CA ILE A 23 17.17 -6.57 24.10
C ILE A 23 17.43 -7.53 22.93
N GLY A 24 16.96 -8.77 23.07
CA GLY A 24 16.85 -9.65 21.93
C GLY A 24 16.08 -8.91 20.84
N CYS A 25 16.46 -9.10 19.59
CA CYS A 25 15.56 -8.82 18.48
C CYS A 25 14.31 -9.66 18.74
N GLY A 26 13.28 -9.06 19.34
CA GLY A 26 11.93 -9.62 19.28
C GLY A 26 11.60 -9.76 17.80
N GLY A 27 10.93 -10.85 17.42
CA GLY A 27 10.42 -10.98 16.06
C GLY A 27 9.69 -9.71 15.68
N SER A 28 9.96 -9.18 14.50
CA SER A 28 9.15 -8.11 13.93
C SER A 28 7.74 -8.65 13.71
N GLU A 29 6.72 -7.95 14.21
CA GLU A 29 5.32 -8.24 13.90
C GLU A 29 5.13 -8.25 12.36
N ASP A 30 4.38 -9.23 11.83
CA ASP A 30 4.06 -9.27 10.41
C ASP A 30 3.18 -8.05 10.06
N PRO A 31 3.66 -7.12 9.21
CA PRO A 31 2.91 -5.90 8.86
C PRO A 31 1.63 -6.15 8.07
N TYR A 32 1.41 -7.39 7.60
CA TYR A 32 0.18 -7.83 6.97
C TYR A 32 -0.81 -8.45 7.95
N ASP A 33 -0.36 -8.82 9.16
CA ASP A 33 -1.10 -9.68 10.06
C ASP A 33 -0.79 -9.46 11.55
N TYR A 34 -1.00 -8.23 12.04
CA TYR A 34 -0.70 -7.83 13.42
C TYR A 34 -1.93 -7.30 14.20
N TYR A 35 -3.13 -7.33 13.60
CA TYR A 35 -4.39 -7.01 14.27
C TYR A 35 -5.56 -7.79 13.66
N THR A 36 -6.68 -7.84 14.38
CA THR A 36 -7.91 -8.51 13.93
C THR A 36 -8.54 -7.75 12.77
N SER A 37 -8.36 -8.28 11.56
CA SER A 37 -8.91 -7.72 10.32
C SER A 37 -10.02 -8.60 9.75
N PHE A 38 -11.14 -7.98 9.38
CA PHE A 38 -12.24 -8.61 8.64
C PHE A 38 -12.69 -7.82 7.40
N PHE A 39 -12.22 -6.58 7.23
CA PHE A 39 -12.49 -5.78 6.04
C PHE A 39 -11.25 -5.72 5.14
N SER A 40 -11.37 -6.31 3.94
CA SER A 40 -10.24 -6.43 3.04
C SER A 40 -9.78 -5.08 2.51
N LYS A 41 -8.46 -4.91 2.52
CA LYS A 41 -7.75 -3.75 1.96
C LYS A 41 -7.92 -3.67 0.43
N GLU A 42 -8.21 -4.80 -0.21
CA GLU A 42 -8.28 -4.94 -1.66
C GLU A 42 -9.68 -4.70 -2.26
N THR A 43 -10.64 -4.21 -1.45
CA THR A 43 -12.04 -3.94 -1.87
C THR A 43 -12.18 -2.84 -2.93
N THR A 44 -11.12 -2.06 -3.17
CA THR A 44 -11.01 -1.07 -4.26
C THR A 44 -10.26 -1.65 -5.48
N ASP A 45 -10.57 -1.14 -6.66
CA ASP A 45 -9.90 -1.49 -7.92
C ASP A 45 -8.93 -0.39 -8.41
N LEU A 46 -8.54 0.51 -7.50
CA LEU A 46 -7.64 1.62 -7.79
C LEU A 46 -6.18 1.15 -7.92
N ASN A 47 -5.71 1.07 -9.16
CA ASN A 47 -4.32 0.74 -9.48
C ASN A 47 -3.33 1.78 -8.94
N GLY A 48 -2.15 1.31 -8.52
CA GLY A 48 -1.07 2.15 -7.99
C GLY A 48 -1.27 2.63 -6.56
N TYR A 49 -2.37 2.26 -5.89
CA TYR A 49 -2.66 2.67 -4.51
C TYR A 49 -2.31 1.64 -3.42
N ARG A 50 -1.93 0.41 -3.80
CA ARG A 50 -1.50 -0.64 -2.85
C ARG A 50 -0.48 -0.17 -1.80
N PRO A 51 0.55 0.64 -2.13
CA PRO A 51 1.51 1.11 -1.12
C PRO A 51 0.87 1.94 0.00
N PHE A 52 -0.33 2.47 -0.21
CA PHE A 52 -1.06 3.33 0.70
C PHE A 52 -2.17 2.61 1.47
N TYR A 53 -2.24 1.28 1.39
CA TYR A 53 -3.07 0.52 2.32
C TYR A 53 -2.60 0.73 3.77
N TYR A 54 -3.51 0.50 4.71
CA TYR A 54 -3.23 0.80 6.11
C TYR A 54 -2.27 -0.21 6.73
N THR A 55 -1.25 0.33 7.38
CA THR A 55 -0.37 -0.35 8.33
C THR A 55 0.17 0.72 9.29
N SER A 56 0.36 0.36 10.56
CA SER A 56 1.00 1.20 11.57
C SER A 56 2.48 0.87 11.74
N LEU A 57 2.96 -0.22 11.13
CA LEU A 57 4.33 -0.73 11.27
C LEU A 57 5.30 -0.24 10.20
N LEU A 58 4.79 0.15 9.02
CA LEU A 58 5.62 0.56 7.87
C LEU A 58 5.28 1.98 7.37
N THR A 59 6.17 2.54 6.56
CA THR A 59 5.87 3.80 5.84
C THR A 59 4.93 3.55 4.67
N PHE A 60 5.18 2.49 3.90
CA PHE A 60 4.28 1.97 2.88
C PHE A 60 3.93 0.52 3.17
N TYR A 61 2.69 0.15 2.89
CA TYR A 61 2.21 -1.23 3.06
C TYR A 61 3.07 -2.23 2.31
N SER A 62 3.52 -1.91 1.09
CA SER A 62 4.37 -2.77 0.25
C SER A 62 5.85 -2.77 0.63
N ASP A 63 6.28 -2.11 1.72
CA ASP A 63 7.71 -2.09 2.10
C ASP A 63 8.24 -3.47 2.56
N TRP A 64 7.34 -4.37 2.98
CA TRP A 64 7.68 -5.74 3.42
C TRP A 64 7.51 -6.81 2.32
N GLU A 65 7.08 -6.40 1.13
CA GLU A 65 6.96 -7.31 -0.02
C GLU A 65 8.35 -7.54 -0.66
N ASN A 66 8.72 -8.81 -0.87
CA ASN A 66 9.91 -9.17 -1.64
C ASN A 66 9.73 -8.89 -3.15
N GLU A 67 8.49 -8.88 -3.63
CA GLU A 67 8.12 -8.59 -5.01
C GLU A 67 7.62 -7.16 -5.15
N ASN A 68 8.20 -6.40 -6.07
CA ASN A 68 7.73 -5.05 -6.41
C ASN A 68 6.51 -5.13 -7.32
N LYS A 69 5.31 -5.32 -6.75
CA LYS A 69 4.04 -5.37 -7.51
C LYS A 69 3.75 -4.08 -8.26
N GLU A 70 4.35 -2.96 -7.87
CA GLU A 70 4.27 -1.70 -8.60
C GLU A 70 5.01 -1.78 -9.96
N ALA A 71 5.93 -2.73 -10.15
CA ALA A 71 6.58 -2.97 -11.44
C ALA A 71 5.60 -3.43 -12.52
N ASP A 72 4.55 -4.16 -12.15
CA ASP A 72 3.53 -4.70 -13.06
C ASP A 72 2.50 -3.66 -13.52
N LEU A 73 2.51 -2.47 -12.92
CA LEU A 73 1.62 -1.39 -13.33
C LEU A 73 1.96 -0.93 -14.76
N PRO A 74 0.94 -0.58 -15.58
CA PRO A 74 1.16 -0.05 -16.92
C PRO A 74 2.15 1.11 -16.90
N ASP A 75 3.17 1.03 -17.76
CA ASP A 75 4.21 2.04 -17.86
C ASP A 75 3.91 3.02 -19.00
N PRO A 76 3.54 4.28 -18.70
CA PRO A 76 3.20 5.24 -19.74
C PRO A 76 4.36 5.56 -20.67
N VAL A 77 5.62 5.47 -20.20
CA VAL A 77 6.79 5.76 -21.04
C VAL A 77 6.98 4.64 -22.06
N LEU A 78 6.82 3.38 -21.67
CA LEU A 78 6.85 2.25 -22.62
C LEU A 78 5.72 2.35 -23.64
N GLU A 79 4.49 2.62 -23.20
CA GLU A 79 3.35 2.77 -24.11
C GLU A 79 3.52 3.93 -25.09
N GLU A 80 4.11 5.04 -24.65
CA GLU A 80 4.41 6.18 -25.52
C GLU A 80 5.47 5.84 -26.57
N TRP A 81 6.53 5.10 -26.20
CA TRP A 81 7.55 4.63 -27.16
C TRP A 81 7.01 3.59 -28.13
N LYS A 82 6.15 2.67 -27.68
CA LYS A 82 5.46 1.71 -28.56
C LYS A 82 4.59 2.45 -29.57
N LYS A 83 3.84 3.46 -29.12
CA LYS A 83 3.02 4.30 -29.99
C LYS A 83 3.90 5.08 -30.98
N TYR A 84 5.04 5.61 -30.54
CA TYR A 84 6.02 6.26 -31.40
C TYR A 84 6.53 5.31 -32.49
N ALA A 85 6.77 4.04 -32.14
CA ALA A 85 7.16 2.97 -33.06
C ALA A 85 6.00 2.40 -33.93
N GLY A 86 4.87 3.11 -34.02
CA GLY A 86 3.72 2.72 -34.83
C GLY A 86 2.82 1.63 -34.23
N GLY A 87 2.98 1.30 -32.94
CA GLY A 87 2.10 0.41 -32.17
C GLY A 87 2.25 -1.08 -32.47
N LYS A 88 3.25 -1.48 -33.26
CA LYS A 88 3.47 -2.88 -33.67
C LYS A 88 4.48 -3.63 -32.81
N VAL A 89 5.22 -2.92 -31.97
CA VAL A 89 6.22 -3.50 -31.08
C VAL A 89 5.52 -4.04 -29.83
N ASN A 90 5.80 -5.30 -29.48
CA ASN A 90 5.28 -5.91 -28.27
C ASN A 90 5.93 -5.28 -27.01
N THR A 91 5.32 -5.46 -25.84
CA THR A 91 5.78 -4.83 -24.60
C THR A 91 7.17 -5.30 -24.18
N ALA A 92 7.47 -6.61 -24.29
CA ALA A 92 8.76 -7.16 -23.91
C ALA A 92 9.93 -6.59 -24.74
N ASP A 93 9.75 -6.46 -26.05
CA ASP A 93 10.74 -5.85 -26.94
C ASP A 93 10.95 -4.37 -26.61
N ALA A 94 9.86 -3.62 -26.38
CA ALA A 94 9.95 -2.22 -26.01
C ALA A 94 10.66 -2.03 -24.66
N GLU A 95 10.32 -2.84 -23.66
CA GLU A 95 10.95 -2.81 -22.34
C GLU A 95 12.44 -3.15 -22.41
N GLN A 96 12.80 -4.24 -23.11
CA GLN A 96 14.19 -4.63 -23.30
C GLN A 96 14.99 -3.52 -23.99
N PHE A 97 14.42 -2.87 -25.01
CA PHE A 97 15.11 -1.82 -25.76
C PHE A 97 15.24 -0.51 -24.99
N ILE A 98 14.18 -0.11 -24.26
CA ILE A 98 14.12 1.19 -23.59
C ILE A 98 14.76 1.16 -22.20
N TYR A 99 14.67 0.05 -21.45
CA TYR A 99 15.18 -0.05 -20.09
C TYR A 99 16.40 -0.96 -19.95
N THR A 100 16.50 -2.06 -20.69
CA THR A 100 17.56 -3.06 -20.47
C THR A 100 18.81 -2.83 -21.32
N PHE A 101 18.68 -2.52 -22.60
CA PHE A 101 19.85 -2.28 -23.46
C PHE A 101 20.62 -1.03 -23.02
N ASN A 102 21.95 -1.18 -22.89
CA ASN A 102 22.83 -0.10 -22.48
C ASN A 102 23.18 0.85 -23.65
N ALA A 103 23.89 1.93 -23.34
CA ALA A 103 24.28 2.94 -24.34
C ALA A 103 25.07 2.37 -25.52
N ASP A 104 25.94 1.38 -25.30
CA ASP A 104 26.77 0.79 -26.34
C ASP A 104 25.94 -0.03 -27.33
N TYR A 105 24.93 -0.77 -26.86
CA TYR A 105 23.99 -1.51 -27.71
C TYR A 105 23.23 -0.55 -28.64
N ILE A 106 22.64 0.50 -28.08
CA ILE A 106 21.90 1.49 -28.88
C ILE A 106 22.86 2.26 -29.82
N GLY A 107 24.09 2.52 -29.37
CA GLY A 107 25.15 3.14 -30.16
C GLY A 107 25.58 2.31 -31.37
N GLN A 108 25.69 0.98 -31.22
CA GLN A 108 25.99 0.07 -32.33
C GLN A 108 24.90 0.10 -33.41
N LEU A 109 23.62 0.10 -33.03
CA LEU A 109 22.50 0.23 -33.97
C LEU A 109 22.54 1.59 -34.70
N ASN A 110 22.76 2.67 -33.96
CA ASN A 110 22.91 4.01 -34.54
C ASN A 110 24.07 4.07 -35.55
N GLY A 111 25.22 3.49 -35.22
CA GLY A 111 26.36 3.36 -36.13
C GLY A 111 26.04 2.53 -37.38
N HIS A 112 25.35 1.40 -37.21
CA HIS A 112 24.93 0.52 -38.31
C HIS A 112 24.05 1.27 -39.33
N ILE A 113 23.04 2.01 -38.85
CA ILE A 113 22.10 2.76 -39.70
C ILE A 113 22.79 3.97 -40.36
N SER A 114 23.57 4.74 -39.59
CA SER A 114 24.18 6.00 -40.06
C SER A 114 25.35 5.80 -41.02
N ARG A 115 26.18 4.78 -40.81
CA ARG A 115 27.44 4.56 -41.57
C ARG A 115 27.39 3.39 -42.55
N LYS A 116 26.25 2.67 -42.63
CA LYS A 116 26.13 1.40 -43.38
C LYS A 116 27.27 0.41 -43.06
N GLN A 117 27.77 0.42 -41.82
CA GLN A 117 28.89 -0.45 -41.47
C GLN A 117 28.44 -1.91 -41.46
N PRO A 118 29.31 -2.85 -41.89
CA PRO A 118 29.03 -4.30 -41.88
C PRO A 118 29.08 -4.92 -40.47
N ALA A 119 28.78 -4.14 -39.42
CA ALA A 119 28.77 -4.64 -38.05
C ALA A 119 27.59 -5.60 -37.88
N THR A 120 27.88 -6.86 -37.59
CA THR A 120 26.91 -7.82 -37.08
C THR A 120 26.42 -7.32 -35.72
N LEU A 121 25.16 -6.88 -35.66
CA LEU A 121 24.52 -6.51 -34.41
C LEU A 121 24.48 -7.74 -33.47
N PRO A 122 24.58 -7.56 -32.14
CA PRO A 122 24.31 -8.62 -31.18
C PRO A 122 22.98 -9.30 -31.48
N ALA A 123 22.91 -10.63 -31.31
CA ALA A 123 21.75 -11.41 -31.72
C ALA A 123 20.44 -10.94 -31.08
N ASP A 124 20.49 -10.61 -29.78
CA ASP A 124 19.33 -10.13 -29.03
C ASP A 124 18.86 -8.76 -29.53
N LEU A 125 19.82 -7.86 -29.81
CA LEU A 125 19.51 -6.56 -30.41
C LEU A 125 18.88 -6.72 -31.79
N ASN A 126 19.42 -7.61 -32.64
CA ASN A 126 18.96 -7.79 -34.01
C ASN A 126 17.54 -8.39 -34.11
N LYS A 127 17.10 -9.19 -33.13
CA LYS A 127 15.78 -9.82 -33.11
C LYS A 127 14.68 -8.93 -32.52
N ASN A 128 15.04 -7.86 -31.82
CA ASN A 128 14.10 -7.00 -31.11
C ASN A 128 13.24 -6.15 -32.06
N GLY A 129 11.93 -6.06 -31.80
CA GLY A 129 10.99 -5.29 -32.62
C GLY A 129 11.27 -3.79 -32.74
N MET A 130 11.82 -3.14 -31.69
CA MET A 130 12.26 -1.74 -31.77
C MET A 130 13.46 -1.58 -32.70
N THR A 131 14.39 -2.53 -32.70
CA THR A 131 15.52 -2.52 -33.64
C THR A 131 15.06 -2.58 -35.09
N ALA A 132 14.07 -3.43 -35.39
CA ALA A 132 13.48 -3.51 -36.72
C ALA A 132 12.79 -2.19 -37.12
N TYR A 133 12.07 -1.56 -36.19
CA TYR A 133 11.48 -0.23 -36.40
C TYR A 133 12.56 0.82 -36.75
N PHE A 134 13.61 0.95 -35.94
CA PHE A 134 14.65 1.96 -36.19
C PHE A 134 15.46 1.68 -37.45
N THR A 135 15.72 0.41 -37.76
CA THR A 135 16.43 0.02 -39.00
C THR A 135 15.63 0.40 -40.25
N SER A 136 14.30 0.21 -40.21
CA SER A 136 13.43 0.53 -41.35
C SER A 136 13.18 2.03 -41.52
N THR A 137 12.92 2.74 -40.42
CA THR A 137 12.60 4.18 -40.45
C THR A 137 13.84 5.06 -40.58
N LYS A 138 15.01 4.55 -40.16
CA LYS A 138 16.27 5.31 -40.06
C LYS A 138 16.13 6.58 -39.21
N ASP A 139 15.31 6.52 -38.16
CA ASP A 139 15.09 7.63 -37.23
C ASP A 139 16.30 7.82 -36.29
N LEU A 140 17.32 8.48 -36.82
CA LEU A 140 18.56 8.78 -36.10
C LEU A 140 18.36 9.78 -34.96
N ASP A 141 17.36 10.67 -35.04
CA ASP A 141 17.13 11.68 -34.00
C ASP A 141 16.65 11.02 -32.70
N ALA A 142 15.74 10.05 -32.81
CA ALA A 142 15.28 9.26 -31.67
C ALA A 142 16.38 8.34 -31.11
N LEU A 143 17.18 7.71 -31.97
CA LEU A 143 18.33 6.91 -31.51
C LEU A 143 19.39 7.77 -30.82
N ASN A 144 19.68 8.96 -31.32
CA ASN A 144 20.60 9.91 -30.68
C ASN A 144 20.10 10.31 -29.28
N TYR A 145 18.79 10.55 -29.13
CA TYR A 145 18.20 10.78 -27.82
C TYR A 145 18.40 9.58 -26.89
N LEU A 146 18.07 8.36 -27.35
CA LEU A 146 18.16 7.14 -26.53
C LEU A 146 19.60 6.86 -26.09
N VAL A 147 20.59 7.01 -26.98
CA VAL A 147 22.02 6.91 -26.62
C VAL A 147 22.35 7.90 -25.50
N MET A 148 21.96 9.17 -25.64
CA MET A 148 22.26 10.19 -24.63
C MET A 148 21.55 9.90 -23.29
N ALA A 149 20.29 9.47 -23.35
CA ALA A 149 19.52 9.11 -22.15
C ALA A 149 20.15 7.92 -21.41
N LYS A 150 20.61 6.90 -22.14
CA LYS A 150 21.32 5.73 -21.58
C LYS A 150 22.66 6.10 -20.97
N GLN A 151 23.43 6.96 -21.63
CA GLN A 151 24.69 7.47 -21.08
C GLN A 151 24.49 8.25 -19.77
N ALA A 152 23.33 8.89 -19.60
CA ALA A 152 22.98 9.63 -18.39
C ALA A 152 22.52 8.74 -17.21
N GLU A 153 22.23 7.46 -17.41
CA GLU A 153 21.69 6.58 -16.34
C GLU A 153 22.65 6.41 -15.17
N LYS A 154 23.96 6.37 -15.44
CA LYS A 154 25.02 6.25 -14.41
C LYS A 154 24.98 7.32 -13.32
N TYR A 155 24.41 8.50 -13.60
CA TYR A 155 24.31 9.58 -12.61
C TYR A 155 23.08 9.44 -11.70
N SER A 156 22.20 8.48 -11.99
CA SER A 156 20.91 8.31 -11.31
C SER A 156 20.70 6.93 -10.69
N VAL A 157 21.56 5.97 -11.00
CA VAL A 157 21.47 4.59 -10.55
C VAL A 157 22.63 4.31 -9.61
N ALA A 158 22.35 3.77 -8.42
CA ALA A 158 23.35 3.26 -7.50
C ALA A 158 23.86 1.90 -7.96
N SER A 159 25.10 1.54 -7.59
CA SER A 159 25.65 0.22 -7.93
C SER A 159 24.89 -0.92 -7.24
N ASP A 160 24.24 -0.62 -6.12
CA ASP A 160 23.51 -1.55 -5.28
C ASP A 160 22.53 -0.79 -4.36
N ALA A 161 21.70 -1.52 -3.62
CA ALA A 161 20.67 -0.95 -2.75
C ALA A 161 21.21 -0.17 -1.53
N TRP A 162 22.49 -0.35 -1.19
CA TRP A 162 23.15 0.27 -0.03
C TRP A 162 24.08 1.42 -0.40
N SER A 163 24.34 1.63 -1.69
CA SER A 163 25.16 2.72 -2.19
C SER A 163 24.32 3.92 -2.63
N SER A 164 24.91 5.11 -2.55
CA SER A 164 24.37 6.26 -3.28
C SER A 164 24.82 6.17 -4.73
N PRO A 165 24.02 6.66 -5.70
CA PRO A 165 24.51 6.87 -7.06
C PRO A 165 25.82 7.64 -7.03
N GLU A 166 26.80 7.20 -7.83
CA GLU A 166 28.05 7.92 -7.96
C GLU A 166 27.73 9.36 -8.36
N ARG A 167 28.11 10.33 -7.53
CA ARG A 167 28.10 11.74 -7.93
C ARG A 167 29.23 11.89 -8.94
N GLY A 168 28.92 11.62 -10.20
CA GLY A 168 29.90 11.67 -11.28
C GLY A 168 30.56 13.04 -11.41
N ASP A 169 31.65 13.09 -12.18
CA ASP A 169 32.41 14.32 -12.42
C ASP A 169 31.50 15.45 -12.91
N SER A 170 31.44 16.53 -12.13
CA SER A 170 30.65 17.73 -12.44
C SER A 170 30.98 18.36 -13.80
N LEU A 171 32.22 18.20 -14.29
CA LEU A 171 32.63 18.68 -15.62
C LEU A 171 32.02 17.81 -16.71
N GLU A 172 32.07 16.49 -16.55
CA GLU A 172 31.43 15.54 -17.47
C GLU A 172 29.92 15.78 -17.51
N LEU A 173 29.28 15.91 -16.35
CA LEU A 173 27.85 16.15 -16.25
C LEU A 173 27.44 17.49 -16.88
N ASN A 174 28.26 18.54 -16.73
CA ASN A 174 28.04 19.81 -17.43
C ASN A 174 28.13 19.68 -18.96
N ARG A 175 29.02 18.82 -19.49
CA ARG A 175 29.07 18.52 -20.93
C ARG A 175 27.79 17.82 -21.41
N TYR A 176 27.30 16.84 -20.66
CA TYR A 176 26.02 16.19 -20.95
C TYR A 176 24.85 17.17 -20.93
N ILE A 177 24.81 18.07 -19.93
CA ILE A 177 23.79 19.12 -19.84
C ILE A 177 23.84 20.04 -21.06
N ALA A 178 25.03 20.50 -21.46
CA ALA A 178 25.19 21.35 -22.65
C ALA A 178 24.74 20.63 -23.93
N GLY A 179 25.05 19.34 -24.05
CA GLY A 179 24.59 18.50 -25.16
C GLY A 179 23.06 18.36 -25.20
N ALA A 180 22.44 18.04 -24.06
CA ALA A 180 20.99 17.92 -23.96
C ALA A 180 20.26 19.25 -24.24
N ASP A 181 20.82 20.38 -23.80
CA ASP A 181 20.26 21.70 -24.08
C ASP A 181 20.39 22.10 -25.55
N ALA A 182 21.55 21.84 -26.18
CA ALA A 182 21.72 22.04 -27.61
C ALA A 182 20.72 21.21 -28.43
N GLN A 183 20.52 19.94 -28.08
CA GLN A 183 19.55 19.09 -28.76
C GLN A 183 18.11 19.53 -28.51
N TYR A 184 17.75 19.92 -27.28
CA TYR A 184 16.44 20.48 -27.01
C TYR A 184 16.16 21.68 -27.91
N ASN A 185 17.09 22.61 -28.05
CA ASN A 185 16.90 23.81 -28.87
C ASN A 185 16.84 23.51 -30.37
N LYS A 186 17.52 22.46 -30.84
CA LYS A 186 17.56 22.06 -32.25
C LYS A 186 16.38 21.18 -32.69
N VAL A 187 15.90 20.29 -31.82
CA VAL A 187 14.94 19.26 -32.21
C VAL A 187 13.57 19.86 -32.57
N VAL A 188 13.04 19.45 -33.72
CA VAL A 188 11.73 19.90 -34.22
C VAL A 188 10.62 18.94 -33.81
N ASN A 189 10.92 17.64 -33.75
CA ASN A 189 9.95 16.60 -33.40
C ASN A 189 9.38 16.84 -31.98
N PRO A 190 8.06 17.09 -31.83
CA PRO A 190 7.45 17.39 -30.52
C PRO A 190 7.61 16.26 -29.50
N PHE A 191 7.54 15.00 -29.94
CA PHE A 191 7.76 13.86 -29.05
C PHE A 191 9.18 13.91 -28.46
N LEU A 192 10.21 14.06 -29.30
CA LEU A 192 11.60 14.13 -28.82
C LEU A 192 11.89 15.42 -28.02
N LYS A 193 11.22 16.53 -28.34
CA LYS A 193 11.33 17.79 -27.59
C LYS A 193 11.01 17.59 -26.10
N THR A 194 9.92 16.88 -25.79
CA THR A 194 9.54 16.56 -24.40
C THR A 194 10.57 15.67 -23.71
N LYS A 195 11.16 14.72 -24.45
CA LYS A 195 12.18 13.79 -23.94
C LYS A 195 13.49 14.49 -23.59
N TYR A 196 13.97 15.40 -24.45
CA TYR A 196 15.09 16.26 -24.10
C TYR A 196 14.73 17.25 -22.98
N GLY A 197 13.49 17.75 -22.91
CA GLY A 197 12.99 18.55 -21.80
C GLY A 197 13.13 17.85 -20.45
N PHE A 198 12.69 16.60 -20.38
CA PHE A 198 12.87 15.72 -19.22
C PHE A 198 14.35 15.48 -18.90
N LEU A 199 15.15 15.12 -19.90
CA LEU A 199 16.58 14.83 -19.72
C LEU A 199 17.35 16.02 -19.14
N ARG A 200 17.05 17.24 -19.59
CA ARG A 200 17.61 18.48 -19.01
C ARG A 200 17.24 18.64 -17.54
N CYS A 201 15.98 18.37 -17.17
CA CYS A 201 15.53 18.43 -15.77
C CYS A 201 16.28 17.41 -14.90
N LYS A 202 16.39 16.16 -15.36
CA LYS A 202 17.10 15.07 -14.68
C LYS A 202 18.57 15.44 -14.44
N LEU A 203 19.30 15.78 -15.52
CA LEU A 203 20.72 16.10 -15.43
C LEU A 203 20.98 17.35 -14.57
N ALA A 204 20.14 18.39 -14.69
CA ALA A 204 20.23 19.59 -13.87
C ALA A 204 20.09 19.27 -12.38
N PHE A 205 19.14 18.42 -12.01
CA PHE A 205 18.93 18.01 -10.62
C PHE A 205 20.16 17.33 -10.03
N TYR A 206 20.73 16.33 -10.72
CA TYR A 206 21.92 15.62 -10.25
C TYR A 206 23.18 16.48 -10.22
N ASN A 207 23.25 17.54 -11.03
CA ASN A 207 24.35 18.51 -10.99
C ASN A 207 24.09 19.69 -10.03
N ASN A 208 23.08 19.61 -9.16
CA ASN A 208 22.66 20.69 -8.25
C ASN A 208 22.28 22.02 -8.93
N ARG A 209 21.96 22.00 -10.23
CA ARG A 209 21.48 23.17 -10.99
C ARG A 209 19.97 23.33 -10.80
N PHE A 210 19.53 23.44 -9.55
CA PHE A 210 18.11 23.43 -9.17
C PHE A 210 17.31 24.56 -9.82
N LYS A 211 17.89 25.77 -9.92
CA LYS A 211 17.26 26.91 -10.60
C LYS A 211 17.02 26.64 -12.09
N ASP A 212 17.98 25.99 -12.75
CA ASP A 212 17.83 25.62 -14.16
C ASP A 212 16.83 24.48 -14.33
N CYS A 213 16.80 23.48 -13.45
CA CYS A 213 15.79 22.42 -13.48
C CYS A 213 14.37 23.00 -13.41
N ILE A 214 14.12 23.91 -12.46
CA ILE A 214 12.82 24.58 -12.30
C ILE A 214 12.45 25.34 -13.58
N ARG A 215 13.36 26.17 -14.10
CA ARG A 215 13.14 26.97 -15.31
C ARG A 215 12.92 26.09 -16.55
N TRP A 216 13.75 25.08 -16.76
CA TRP A 216 13.67 24.19 -17.92
C TRP A 216 12.43 23.31 -17.91
N TYR A 217 11.91 22.94 -16.74
CA TYR A 217 10.59 22.31 -16.66
C TYR A 217 9.51 23.27 -17.18
N ASP A 218 9.48 24.50 -16.67
CA ASP A 218 8.48 25.51 -17.04
C ASP A 218 8.57 25.91 -18.53
N GLU A 219 9.77 25.87 -19.12
CA GLU A 219 9.98 26.07 -20.56
C GLU A 219 9.55 24.87 -21.42
N ALA A 220 9.64 23.63 -20.91
CA ALA A 220 9.44 22.42 -21.70
C ALA A 220 8.04 21.81 -21.62
N PHE A 221 7.34 21.99 -20.50
CA PHE A 221 6.07 21.30 -20.24
C PHE A 221 4.94 22.29 -19.96
N ALA A 222 4.09 22.50 -20.96
CA ALA A 222 2.85 23.24 -20.77
C ALA A 222 1.89 22.49 -19.83
N PRO A 223 0.96 23.17 -19.15
CA PRO A 223 -0.08 22.50 -18.36
C PRO A 223 -0.87 21.44 -19.12
N THR A 224 -1.10 21.65 -20.43
CA THR A 224 -1.82 20.74 -21.33
C THR A 224 -0.96 19.61 -21.90
N ASP A 225 0.35 19.61 -21.66
CA ASP A 225 1.25 18.54 -22.13
C ASP A 225 0.89 17.21 -21.46
N ASN A 226 0.82 16.15 -22.26
CA ASN A 226 0.43 14.81 -21.85
C ASN A 226 1.53 13.78 -22.10
N SER A 227 2.77 14.23 -22.27
CA SER A 227 3.90 13.33 -22.49
C SER A 227 4.17 12.49 -21.25
N ALA A 228 4.52 11.22 -21.45
CA ALA A 228 4.69 10.28 -20.34
C ALA A 228 5.77 10.71 -19.34
N VAL A 229 6.79 11.41 -19.82
CA VAL A 229 7.93 11.89 -19.00
C VAL A 229 7.62 13.17 -18.20
N LYS A 230 6.50 13.84 -18.45
CA LYS A 230 6.13 15.10 -17.77
C LYS A 230 6.03 14.91 -16.26
N GLU A 231 5.46 13.80 -15.82
CA GLU A 231 5.32 13.46 -14.41
C GLU A 231 6.69 13.37 -13.72
N GLN A 232 7.64 12.65 -14.34
CA GLN A 232 8.98 12.49 -13.76
C GLN A 232 9.77 13.80 -13.81
N ALA A 233 9.60 14.60 -14.87
CA ALA A 233 10.19 15.94 -14.95
C ALA A 233 9.64 16.86 -13.84
N LEU A 234 8.34 16.76 -13.54
CA LEU A 234 7.69 17.53 -12.47
C LEU A 234 8.22 17.11 -11.09
N ALA A 235 8.52 15.84 -10.89
CA ALA A 235 9.16 15.34 -9.67
C ALA A 235 10.58 15.90 -9.50
N TYR A 236 11.38 16.02 -10.57
CA TYR A 236 12.68 16.69 -10.51
C TYR A 236 12.57 18.19 -10.21
N LYS A 237 11.53 18.86 -10.73
CA LYS A 237 11.21 20.24 -10.33
C LYS A 237 10.85 20.32 -8.85
N ALA A 238 10.01 19.41 -8.35
CA ALA A 238 9.63 19.35 -6.93
C ALA A 238 10.84 19.11 -6.02
N GLY A 239 11.71 18.16 -6.37
CA GLY A 239 12.97 17.92 -5.68
C GLY A 239 13.89 19.14 -5.69
N SER A 240 13.99 19.84 -6.83
CA SER A 240 14.78 21.07 -6.95
C SER A 240 14.25 22.20 -6.07
N LEU A 241 12.93 22.35 -5.95
CA LEU A 241 12.29 23.28 -5.01
C LEU A 241 12.65 22.93 -3.56
N PHE A 242 12.56 21.64 -3.20
CA PHE A 242 12.90 21.17 -1.87
C PHE A 242 14.36 21.45 -1.51
N LYS A 243 15.30 21.08 -2.39
CA LYS A 243 16.74 21.35 -2.22
C LYS A 243 17.09 22.84 -2.22
N SER A 244 16.22 23.69 -2.74
CA SER A 244 16.35 25.16 -2.69
C SER A 244 15.70 25.81 -1.47
N GLY A 245 15.25 25.03 -0.47
CA GLY A 245 14.60 25.52 0.74
C GLY A 245 13.12 25.89 0.58
N LYS A 246 12.51 25.58 -0.57
CA LYS A 246 11.10 25.88 -0.88
C LYS A 246 10.19 24.68 -0.60
N ALA A 247 10.19 24.22 0.65
CA ALA A 247 9.53 22.98 1.06
C ALA A 247 8.01 22.99 0.80
N LYS A 248 7.35 24.13 1.03
CA LYS A 248 5.92 24.31 0.80
C LYS A 248 5.54 24.14 -0.68
N GLU A 249 6.27 24.80 -1.58
CA GLU A 249 6.09 24.67 -3.03
C GLU A 249 6.47 23.28 -3.52
N ALA A 250 7.50 22.67 -2.94
CA ALA A 250 7.90 21.31 -3.26
C ALA A 250 6.80 20.29 -2.92
N ALA A 251 6.22 20.35 -1.73
CA ALA A 251 5.12 19.46 -1.33
C ALA A 251 3.90 19.61 -2.24
N TYR A 252 3.51 20.85 -2.55
CA TYR A 252 2.45 21.09 -3.54
C TYR A 252 2.82 20.51 -4.91
N THR A 253 4.05 20.69 -5.38
CA THR A 253 4.50 20.16 -6.68
C THR A 253 4.55 18.63 -6.71
N PHE A 254 5.00 17.98 -5.64
CA PHE A 254 4.93 16.52 -5.49
C PHE A 254 3.48 16.02 -5.49
N SER A 255 2.53 16.78 -4.95
CA SER A 255 1.10 16.40 -5.03
C SER A 255 0.56 16.38 -6.45
N GLN A 256 1.03 17.31 -7.29
CA GLN A 256 0.67 17.33 -8.70
C GLN A 256 1.32 16.14 -9.44
N ALA A 257 2.60 15.83 -9.14
CA ALA A 257 3.27 14.65 -9.71
C ALA A 257 2.59 13.34 -9.29
N PHE A 258 2.16 13.23 -8.02
CA PHE A 258 1.43 12.07 -7.50
C PHE A 258 0.15 11.80 -8.29
N VAL A 259 -0.65 12.83 -8.57
CA VAL A 259 -1.91 12.69 -9.32
C VAL A 259 -1.64 12.27 -10.77
N LEU A 260 -0.62 12.83 -11.41
CA LEU A 260 -0.24 12.48 -12.78
C LEU A 260 0.32 11.06 -12.93
N SER A 261 0.84 10.47 -11.84
CA SER A 261 1.58 9.23 -11.92
C SER A 261 0.70 7.99 -11.92
N ALA A 262 0.87 7.11 -12.91
CA ALA A 262 0.26 5.78 -12.89
C ALA A 262 1.07 4.78 -12.04
N LYS A 263 2.41 4.90 -12.06
CA LYS A 263 3.36 3.89 -11.52
C LYS A 263 4.24 4.40 -10.38
N ASN A 264 4.61 5.69 -10.37
CA ASN A 264 5.59 6.27 -9.44
C ASN A 264 4.98 6.96 -8.20
N LYS A 265 3.72 6.64 -7.85
CA LYS A 265 3.01 7.29 -6.72
C LYS A 265 3.79 7.20 -5.41
N ARG A 266 4.38 6.04 -5.10
CA ARG A 266 5.20 5.80 -3.90
C ARG A 266 6.37 6.78 -3.82
N SER A 267 7.14 6.94 -4.91
CA SER A 267 8.28 7.85 -4.98
C SER A 267 7.87 9.32 -4.81
N HIS A 268 6.77 9.75 -5.43
CA HIS A 268 6.28 11.12 -5.28
C HIS A 268 5.75 11.40 -3.88
N PHE A 269 5.09 10.41 -3.27
CA PHE A 269 4.65 10.52 -1.89
C PHE A 269 5.83 10.62 -0.93
N MET A 270 6.90 9.86 -1.13
CA MET A 270 8.12 9.99 -0.32
C MET A 270 8.72 11.41 -0.43
N GLY A 271 8.81 11.97 -1.63
CA GLY A 271 9.23 13.37 -1.83
C GLY A 271 8.31 14.37 -1.11
N PHE A 272 7.00 14.14 -1.14
CA PHE A 272 6.02 14.91 -0.37
C PHE A 272 6.23 14.80 1.14
N LEU A 273 6.48 13.60 1.69
CA LEU A 273 6.75 13.40 3.12
C LEU A 273 7.99 14.20 3.55
N TRP A 274 9.08 14.15 2.79
CA TRP A 274 10.26 14.98 3.09
C TRP A 274 9.95 16.48 3.09
N ALA A 275 9.19 16.95 2.10
CA ALA A 275 8.83 18.36 1.97
C ALA A 275 7.76 18.85 2.97
N SER A 276 7.01 17.94 3.57
CA SER A 276 5.95 18.20 4.55
C SER A 276 6.29 17.75 5.97
N GLN A 277 7.54 17.36 6.22
CA GLN A 277 8.00 16.83 7.51
C GLN A 277 7.11 15.68 7.99
N ASN A 278 6.99 14.65 7.16
CA ASN A 278 6.12 13.49 7.38
C ASN A 278 4.65 13.89 7.56
N ALA A 279 4.12 14.68 6.62
CA ALA A 279 2.74 15.17 6.62
C ALA A 279 2.34 15.87 7.93
N ASN A 280 3.21 16.75 8.45
CA ASN A 280 2.96 17.47 9.70
C ASN A 280 1.61 18.24 9.64
N PRO A 281 0.65 17.95 10.53
CA PRO A 281 -0.66 18.61 10.57
C PRO A 281 -0.61 20.14 10.69
N GLU A 282 0.42 20.69 11.35
CA GLU A 282 0.58 22.14 11.51
C GLU A 282 0.85 22.86 10.19
N LEU A 283 1.49 22.17 9.24
CA LEU A 283 1.80 22.71 7.91
C LEU A 283 0.59 22.66 6.96
N LYS A 284 -0.34 21.73 7.19
CA LYS A 284 -1.46 21.38 6.31
C LYS A 284 -2.20 22.59 5.76
N ASN A 285 -2.75 23.43 6.64
CA ASN A 285 -3.57 24.58 6.21
C ASN A 285 -2.78 25.58 5.36
N SER A 286 -1.53 25.85 5.75
CA SER A 286 -0.69 26.78 5.00
C SER A 286 -0.35 26.22 3.61
N TYR A 287 -0.11 24.91 3.49
CA TYR A 287 0.23 24.24 2.23
C TYR A 287 -1.00 24.16 1.31
N LEU A 288 -2.18 23.85 1.85
CA LEU A 288 -3.45 23.84 1.11
C LEU A 288 -3.79 25.18 0.46
N ALA A 289 -3.26 26.30 0.95
CA ALA A 289 -3.45 27.62 0.35
C ALA A 289 -2.74 27.79 -1.02
N LEU A 290 -1.84 26.87 -1.41
CA LEU A 290 -1.23 26.88 -2.75
C LEU A 290 -2.12 26.25 -3.83
N ALA A 291 -3.12 25.45 -3.44
CA ALA A 291 -4.00 24.80 -4.39
C ALA A 291 -4.83 25.84 -5.16
N LYS A 292 -4.92 25.67 -6.48
CA LYS A 292 -5.58 26.64 -7.37
C LYS A 292 -7.08 26.41 -7.51
N ASN A 293 -7.55 25.23 -7.17
CA ASN A 293 -8.94 24.81 -7.26
C ASN A 293 -9.23 23.72 -6.22
N ASN A 294 -10.50 23.34 -6.11
CA ASN A 294 -10.94 22.34 -5.13
C ASN A 294 -10.33 20.96 -5.38
N GLU A 295 -10.10 20.56 -6.63
CA GLU A 295 -9.49 19.27 -6.97
C GLU A 295 -8.04 19.19 -6.47
N GLU A 296 -7.23 20.21 -6.74
CA GLU A 296 -5.86 20.28 -6.23
C GLU A 296 -5.82 20.31 -4.70
N LYS A 297 -6.77 21.03 -4.07
CA LYS A 297 -6.88 21.10 -2.61
C LYS A 297 -7.26 19.76 -2.01
N ALA A 298 -8.19 19.04 -2.63
CA ALA A 298 -8.60 17.70 -2.24
C ALA A 298 -7.44 16.70 -2.35
N ASN A 299 -6.70 16.72 -3.45
CA ASN A 299 -5.54 15.84 -3.65
C ASN A 299 -4.43 16.10 -2.63
N LEU A 300 -4.10 17.37 -2.38
CA LEU A 300 -3.08 17.73 -1.38
C LEU A 300 -3.53 17.36 0.04
N LEU A 301 -4.80 17.60 0.39
CA LEU A 301 -5.37 17.18 1.68
C LEU A 301 -5.36 15.65 1.83
N GLY A 302 -5.68 14.93 0.76
CA GLY A 302 -5.59 13.48 0.72
C GLY A 302 -4.18 12.98 1.00
N MET A 303 -3.15 13.58 0.41
CA MET A 303 -1.76 13.21 0.71
C MET A 303 -1.37 13.44 2.18
N PHE A 304 -1.80 14.55 2.79
CA PHE A 304 -1.64 14.74 4.24
C PHE A 304 -2.36 13.67 5.08
N SER A 305 -3.44 13.10 4.54
CA SER A 305 -4.28 12.11 5.24
C SER A 305 -3.85 10.65 5.02
N LEU A 306 -3.01 10.39 4.00
CA LEU A 306 -2.50 9.06 3.68
C LEU A 306 -1.40 8.57 4.65
N PHE A 307 -0.74 9.48 5.38
CA PHE A 307 0.36 9.12 6.28
C PHE A 307 -0.09 8.98 7.75
N GLY A 308 0.47 7.98 8.43
CA GLY A 308 0.28 7.72 9.85
C GLY A 308 -1.00 6.98 10.22
N SER A 309 -1.15 6.73 11.53
CA SER A 309 -2.22 5.93 12.13
C SER A 309 -3.37 6.75 12.74
N SER A 310 -3.26 8.08 12.79
CA SER A 310 -4.32 8.93 13.33
C SER A 310 -5.61 8.82 12.52
N TYR A 311 -6.76 8.87 13.20
CA TYR A 311 -8.08 8.93 12.59
C TYR A 311 -8.31 10.23 11.80
N ARG A 312 -8.87 10.16 10.58
CA ARG A 312 -8.93 11.24 9.59
C ARG A 312 -10.33 11.53 9.03
N LEU A 313 -11.42 11.10 9.67
CA LEU A 313 -12.78 11.30 9.13
C LEU A 313 -13.10 12.76 8.72
N THR A 314 -12.65 13.74 9.50
CA THR A 314 -12.83 15.17 9.17
C THR A 314 -12.17 15.55 7.84
N ASP A 315 -10.96 15.05 7.59
CA ASP A 315 -10.24 15.32 6.35
C ASP A 315 -10.93 14.62 5.17
N ILE A 316 -11.42 13.39 5.35
CA ILE A 316 -12.20 12.67 4.31
C ILE A 316 -13.50 13.42 3.98
N ALA A 317 -14.21 13.92 4.99
CA ALA A 317 -15.41 14.74 4.78
C ALA A 317 -15.10 16.03 4.00
N GLN A 318 -13.96 16.66 4.27
CA GLN A 318 -13.53 17.84 3.54
C GLN A 318 -13.10 17.51 2.11
N ILE A 319 -12.41 16.39 1.87
CA ILE A 319 -12.05 15.91 0.52
C ILE A 319 -13.33 15.67 -0.28
N HIS A 320 -14.34 15.00 0.29
CA HIS A 320 -15.61 14.76 -0.40
C HIS A 320 -16.34 16.05 -0.78
N GLN A 321 -16.35 17.04 0.11
CA GLN A 321 -16.93 18.37 -0.19
C GLN A 321 -16.20 19.09 -1.32
N LEU A 322 -14.87 18.96 -1.39
CA LEU A 322 -14.04 19.63 -2.39
C LEU A 322 -14.09 18.90 -3.74
N SER A 323 -13.98 17.58 -3.72
CA SER A 323 -14.00 16.70 -4.89
C SER A 323 -14.64 15.35 -4.54
N PRO A 324 -15.96 15.20 -4.76
CA PRO A 324 -16.69 13.98 -4.39
C PRO A 324 -16.29 12.75 -5.24
N THR A 325 -15.65 12.98 -6.39
CA THR A 325 -15.15 11.93 -7.29
C THR A 325 -13.67 11.58 -7.05
N ASN A 326 -13.02 12.17 -6.05
CA ASN A 326 -11.59 11.98 -5.83
C ASN A 326 -11.28 10.52 -5.46
N PRO A 327 -10.35 9.85 -6.18
CA PRO A 327 -10.04 8.43 -5.94
C PRO A 327 -9.47 8.16 -4.54
N MET A 328 -8.83 9.14 -3.89
CA MET A 328 -8.30 8.96 -2.53
C MET A 328 -9.40 8.71 -1.49
N LEU A 329 -10.66 9.06 -1.77
CA LEU A 329 -11.77 8.79 -0.85
C LEU A 329 -11.95 7.30 -0.58
N GLU A 330 -11.80 6.44 -1.60
CA GLU A 330 -11.91 4.99 -1.43
C GLU A 330 -10.78 4.45 -0.54
N ILE A 331 -9.54 4.85 -0.84
CA ILE A 331 -8.35 4.43 -0.07
C ILE A 331 -8.43 4.90 1.37
N LEU A 332 -8.77 6.17 1.59
CA LEU A 332 -8.89 6.72 2.93
C LEU A 332 -10.04 6.05 3.70
N ALA A 333 -11.18 5.77 3.08
CA ALA A 333 -12.27 5.08 3.75
C ALA A 333 -11.88 3.66 4.21
N ILE A 334 -11.19 2.90 3.36
CA ILE A 334 -10.65 1.58 3.72
C ILE A 334 -9.66 1.71 4.88
N ARG A 335 -8.73 2.67 4.81
CA ARG A 335 -7.77 2.94 5.90
C ARG A 335 -8.47 3.25 7.22
N GLU A 336 -9.56 4.04 7.22
CA GLU A 336 -10.28 4.34 8.46
C GLU A 336 -10.98 3.11 9.04
N ILE A 337 -11.50 2.21 8.20
CA ILE A 337 -12.05 0.93 8.66
C ILE A 337 -10.94 0.09 9.30
N ASN A 338 -9.78 -0.02 8.66
CA ASN A 338 -8.69 -0.82 9.23
C ASN A 338 -8.08 -0.20 10.50
N LYS A 339 -8.10 1.13 10.63
CA LYS A 339 -7.76 1.81 11.90
C LYS A 339 -8.80 1.51 12.98
N ILE A 340 -10.09 1.49 12.64
CA ILE A 340 -11.16 1.04 13.56
C ILE A 340 -10.89 -0.40 14.00
N GLU A 341 -10.45 -1.26 13.10
CA GLU A 341 -10.11 -2.65 13.42
C GLU A 341 -8.95 -2.73 14.43
N GLU A 342 -7.82 -2.12 14.10
CA GLU A 342 -6.63 -2.13 14.97
C GLU A 342 -6.87 -1.44 16.32
N GLN A 343 -7.44 -0.23 16.30
CA GLN A 343 -7.48 0.65 17.48
C GLN A 343 -8.75 0.48 18.32
N PHE A 344 -9.77 -0.21 17.81
CA PHE A 344 -11.03 -0.41 18.54
C PHE A 344 -11.47 -1.86 18.57
N LEU A 345 -11.58 -2.54 17.42
CA LEU A 345 -12.13 -3.89 17.38
C LEU A 345 -11.22 -4.88 18.11
N THR A 346 -9.93 -4.89 17.83
CA THR A 346 -8.97 -5.82 18.44
C THR A 346 -8.92 -5.67 19.97
N PRO A 347 -8.69 -4.47 20.55
CA PRO A 347 -8.74 -4.30 22.01
C PRO A 347 -10.09 -4.67 22.62
N ARG A 348 -11.20 -4.37 21.92
CA ARG A 348 -12.54 -4.71 22.39
C ARG A 348 -12.74 -6.22 22.46
N LEU A 349 -12.40 -6.96 21.41
CA LEU A 349 -12.54 -8.42 21.39
C LEU A 349 -11.71 -9.06 22.50
N HIS A 350 -10.48 -8.57 22.74
CA HIS A 350 -9.64 -9.03 23.84
C HIS A 350 -10.27 -8.78 25.22
N SER A 351 -10.97 -7.66 25.40
CA SER A 351 -11.61 -7.30 26.67
C SER A 351 -12.91 -8.07 26.97
N GLU A 352 -13.56 -8.63 25.94
CA GLU A 352 -14.83 -9.32 26.07
C GLU A 352 -14.66 -10.75 26.61
N LYS A 353 -15.67 -11.26 27.33
CA LYS A 353 -15.63 -12.62 27.91
C LYS A 353 -15.37 -13.65 26.80
N GLY A 354 -14.38 -14.50 27.01
CA GLY A 354 -13.95 -15.52 26.04
C GLY A 354 -13.02 -14.98 24.96
N GLY A 355 -12.73 -13.68 24.95
CA GLY A 355 -11.67 -13.10 24.13
C GLY A 355 -10.30 -13.55 24.62
N LYS A 356 -9.44 -13.91 23.67
CA LYS A 356 -8.01 -14.06 23.87
C LYS A 356 -7.30 -13.35 22.75
N ALA A 357 -6.13 -12.81 23.05
CA ALA A 357 -5.25 -12.28 22.04
C ALA A 357 -4.74 -13.40 21.12
N PHE A 358 -5.24 -13.48 19.88
CA PHE A 358 -4.42 -13.96 18.77
C PHE A 358 -3.34 -12.94 18.42
N TYR A 359 -3.65 -11.64 18.53
CA TYR A 359 -2.70 -10.57 18.29
C TYR A 359 -2.22 -9.94 19.59
N PHE A 360 -0.92 -9.68 19.72
CA PHE A 360 -0.41 -8.98 20.88
C PHE A 360 -0.82 -7.50 20.84
N THR A 361 -1.45 -7.00 21.91
CA THR A 361 -1.78 -5.57 22.04
C THR A 361 -0.98 -4.96 23.18
N TRP A 362 -0.09 -4.03 22.85
CA TRP A 362 0.75 -3.30 23.81
C TRP A 362 -0.01 -2.24 24.62
N GLU A 363 -1.23 -1.89 24.22
CA GLU A 363 -2.01 -0.86 24.90
C GLU A 363 -2.70 -1.42 26.16
N ASP A 364 -2.44 -0.76 27.29
CA ASP A 364 -3.19 -0.94 28.52
C ASP A 364 -4.67 -0.66 28.21
N THR A 365 -5.49 -1.71 28.23
CA THR A 365 -6.91 -1.79 27.80
C THR A 365 -7.84 -0.67 28.31
N LYS A 366 -7.37 0.20 29.20
CA LYS A 366 -8.10 1.35 29.75
C LYS A 366 -7.86 2.67 29.00
N SER A 367 -6.77 2.85 28.25
CA SER A 367 -6.50 4.06 27.46
C SER A 367 -6.68 3.88 25.94
N ALA A 368 -6.84 2.64 25.47
CA ALA A 368 -6.89 2.25 24.06
C ALA A 368 -8.12 2.71 23.26
N PHE A 369 -9.12 3.34 23.89
CA PHE A 369 -10.25 3.94 23.16
C PHE A 369 -9.83 5.28 22.54
N THR A 370 -8.82 5.30 21.68
CA THR A 370 -8.50 6.51 20.89
C THR A 370 -9.68 6.85 19.97
N GLN A 371 -10.42 5.82 19.52
CA GLN A 371 -11.76 5.98 18.97
C GLN A 371 -12.83 5.64 19.99
N SER A 372 -13.73 6.59 20.22
CA SER A 372 -14.95 6.36 21.00
C SER A 372 -16.03 5.70 20.13
N ASN A 373 -17.04 5.09 20.75
CA ASN A 373 -18.26 4.66 20.06
C ASN A 373 -18.86 5.77 19.16
N GLN A 374 -18.64 7.05 19.50
CA GLN A 374 -19.06 8.19 18.68
C GLN A 374 -18.33 8.25 17.34
N ALA A 375 -17.04 7.89 17.28
CA ALA A 375 -16.28 7.83 16.03
C ALA A 375 -16.85 6.76 15.09
N LEU A 376 -17.23 5.59 15.61
CA LEU A 376 -17.90 4.54 14.82
C LEU A 376 -19.23 5.04 14.25
N VAL A 377 -20.07 5.62 15.11
CA VAL A 377 -21.37 6.17 14.69
C VAL A 377 -21.18 7.24 13.62
N ASN A 378 -20.24 8.17 13.81
CA ASN A 378 -19.95 9.23 12.85
C ASN A 378 -19.45 8.67 11.52
N THR A 379 -18.55 7.68 11.55
CA THR A 379 -18.02 7.04 10.33
C THR A 379 -19.14 6.33 9.57
N SER A 380 -19.94 5.52 10.25
CA SER A 380 -21.08 4.81 9.64
C SER A 380 -22.09 5.78 9.01
N VAL A 381 -22.46 6.85 9.72
CA VAL A 381 -23.38 7.87 9.21
C VAL A 381 -22.78 8.58 8.00
N PHE A 382 -21.50 8.93 8.06
CA PHE A 382 -20.83 9.60 6.95
C PHE A 382 -20.73 8.68 5.72
N PHE A 383 -20.39 7.40 5.89
CA PHE A 383 -20.33 6.44 4.79
C PHE A 383 -21.71 6.17 4.17
N GLN A 384 -22.78 6.15 4.96
CA GLN A 384 -24.15 6.12 4.44
C GLN A 384 -24.46 7.36 3.59
N LYS A 385 -24.00 8.55 4.01
CA LYS A 385 -24.13 9.78 3.22
C LYS A 385 -23.37 9.68 1.89
N LEU A 386 -22.15 9.15 1.90
CA LEU A 386 -21.36 8.93 0.68
C LEU A 386 -22.04 7.94 -0.27
N ALA A 387 -22.66 6.87 0.26
CA ALA A 387 -23.33 5.85 -0.55
C ALA A 387 -24.58 6.37 -1.30
N VAL A 388 -25.24 7.41 -0.80
CA VAL A 388 -26.43 8.01 -1.44
C VAL A 388 -26.12 9.24 -2.28
N ASP A 389 -24.89 9.78 -2.20
CA ASP A 389 -24.45 10.89 -3.04
C ASP A 389 -24.19 10.40 -4.47
N LYS A 390 -24.91 10.97 -5.43
CA LYS A 390 -24.81 10.61 -6.85
C LYS A 390 -23.45 10.94 -7.47
N ASN A 391 -22.67 11.81 -6.84
CA ASN A 391 -21.35 12.21 -7.33
C ASN A 391 -20.23 11.34 -6.77
N THR A 392 -20.51 10.51 -5.76
CA THR A 392 -19.52 9.62 -5.16
C THR A 392 -19.26 8.42 -6.06
N LYS A 393 -17.97 8.16 -6.34
CA LYS A 393 -17.54 6.94 -7.05
C LYS A 393 -17.57 5.76 -6.08
N ASN A 394 -17.87 4.56 -6.58
CA ASN A 394 -17.94 3.33 -5.79
C ASN A 394 -18.83 3.44 -4.52
N PRO A 395 -20.11 3.88 -4.64
CA PRO A 395 -21.00 4.04 -3.49
C PRO A 395 -21.23 2.74 -2.70
N ALA A 396 -21.12 1.58 -3.38
CA ALA A 396 -21.22 0.27 -2.78
C ALA A 396 -20.13 -0.01 -1.72
N LEU A 397 -18.90 0.48 -1.93
CA LEU A 397 -17.80 0.34 -0.97
C LEU A 397 -18.15 1.01 0.36
N TYR A 398 -18.62 2.26 0.33
CA TYR A 398 -18.98 2.98 1.54
C TYR A 398 -20.18 2.35 2.24
N LEU A 399 -21.18 1.86 1.51
CA LEU A 399 -22.33 1.20 2.14
C LEU A 399 -21.93 -0.14 2.79
N ALA A 400 -21.03 -0.91 2.16
CA ALA A 400 -20.46 -2.10 2.77
C ALA A 400 -19.62 -1.76 4.02
N GLY A 401 -18.81 -0.70 3.95
CA GLY A 401 -18.06 -0.19 5.10
C GLY A 401 -18.98 0.24 6.25
N ALA A 402 -20.10 0.93 5.96
CA ALA A 402 -21.09 1.31 6.95
C ALA A 402 -21.75 0.09 7.59
N ALA A 403 -22.12 -0.92 6.79
CA ALA A 403 -22.67 -2.18 7.30
C ALA A 403 -21.69 -2.86 8.27
N TYR A 404 -20.41 -2.90 7.91
CA TYR A 404 -19.36 -3.47 8.76
C TYR A 404 -19.15 -2.67 10.05
N ILE A 405 -19.14 -1.34 9.99
CA ILE A 405 -19.02 -0.49 11.19
C ILE A 405 -20.23 -0.67 12.12
N GLU A 406 -21.44 -0.84 11.59
CA GLU A 406 -22.61 -1.16 12.41
C GLU A 406 -22.51 -2.56 13.05
N PHE A 407 -21.88 -3.53 12.39
CA PHE A 407 -21.53 -4.82 13.00
C PHE A 407 -20.57 -4.62 14.18
N ILE A 408 -19.48 -3.84 14.00
CA ILE A 408 -18.53 -3.51 15.09
C ILE A 408 -19.26 -2.80 16.23
N ASN A 409 -20.23 -1.93 15.91
CA ASN A 409 -21.07 -1.24 16.89
C ASN A 409 -22.15 -2.14 17.52
N LYS A 410 -22.18 -3.44 17.21
CA LYS A 410 -23.16 -4.44 17.66
C LYS A 410 -24.60 -4.15 17.25
N ASN A 411 -24.80 -3.33 16.22
CA ASN A 411 -26.12 -3.03 15.65
C ASN A 411 -26.42 -3.97 14.48
N TYR A 412 -26.56 -5.26 14.80
CA TYR A 412 -26.62 -6.34 13.81
C TYR A 412 -27.79 -6.21 12.83
N ALA A 413 -28.96 -5.75 13.30
CA ALA A 413 -30.11 -5.53 12.44
C ALA A 413 -29.85 -4.43 11.39
N LYS A 414 -29.18 -3.34 11.79
CA LYS A 414 -28.80 -2.27 10.86
C LYS A 414 -27.67 -2.71 9.93
N ALA A 415 -26.68 -3.46 10.45
CA ALA A 415 -25.61 -4.04 9.64
C ALA A 415 -26.18 -4.89 8.50
N ASP A 416 -27.11 -5.82 8.80
CA ASP A 416 -27.72 -6.67 7.78
C ASP A 416 -28.58 -5.87 6.78
N ALA A 417 -29.37 -4.89 7.26
CA ALA A 417 -30.17 -4.03 6.39
C ALA A 417 -29.32 -3.20 5.41
N LEU A 418 -28.19 -2.66 5.87
CA LEU A 418 -27.24 -1.93 5.03
C LEU A 418 -26.54 -2.89 4.05
N ALA A 419 -26.05 -4.04 4.52
CA ALA A 419 -25.42 -5.09 3.71
C ALA A 419 -26.34 -5.56 2.58
N ALA A 420 -27.62 -5.79 2.87
CA ALA A 420 -28.63 -6.15 1.86
C ALA A 420 -28.82 -5.06 0.80
N SER A 421 -28.72 -3.79 1.20
CA SER A 421 -28.90 -2.65 0.32
C SER A 421 -27.71 -2.42 -0.63
N VAL A 422 -26.52 -2.96 -0.33
CA VAL A 422 -25.33 -2.87 -1.21
C VAL A 422 -25.60 -3.45 -2.60
N SER A 423 -26.40 -4.51 -2.70
CA SER A 423 -26.78 -5.14 -3.98
C SER A 423 -27.45 -4.18 -4.97
N LYS A 424 -28.07 -3.09 -4.48
CA LYS A 424 -28.76 -2.07 -5.28
C LYS A 424 -27.80 -1.05 -5.91
N LEU A 425 -26.51 -1.09 -5.56
CA LEU A 425 -25.50 -0.12 -5.95
C LEU A 425 -24.49 -0.67 -6.96
N ASN A 426 -24.83 -1.76 -7.67
CA ASN A 426 -23.98 -2.43 -8.65
C ASN A 426 -22.55 -2.71 -8.13
N PRO A 427 -22.41 -3.45 -7.01
CA PRO A 427 -21.11 -3.72 -6.40
C PRO A 427 -20.19 -4.53 -7.31
N SER A 428 -18.88 -4.27 -7.22
CA SER A 428 -17.85 -5.14 -7.80
C SER A 428 -17.89 -6.53 -7.14
N GLN A 429 -17.23 -7.52 -7.75
CA GLN A 429 -17.18 -8.87 -7.18
C GLN A 429 -16.55 -8.87 -5.79
N LYS A 430 -15.44 -8.13 -5.60
CA LYS A 430 -14.77 -8.00 -4.30
C LYS A 430 -15.70 -7.41 -3.21
N ILE A 431 -16.53 -6.42 -3.56
CA ILE A 431 -17.48 -5.84 -2.61
C ILE A 431 -18.62 -6.83 -2.29
N LYS A 432 -19.09 -7.62 -3.26
CA LYS A 432 -20.09 -8.68 -3.01
C LYS A 432 -19.54 -9.72 -2.02
N GLU A 433 -18.30 -10.13 -2.22
CA GLU A 433 -17.61 -11.09 -1.35
C GLU A 433 -17.42 -10.46 0.05
N GLN A 434 -16.99 -9.21 0.15
CA GLN A 434 -16.90 -8.49 1.44
C GLN A 434 -18.27 -8.41 2.16
N VAL A 435 -19.38 -8.22 1.44
CA VAL A 435 -20.72 -8.24 2.02
C VAL A 435 -21.11 -9.63 2.53
N GLN A 436 -20.71 -10.70 1.84
CA GLN A 436 -20.91 -12.08 2.30
C GLN A 436 -20.15 -12.33 3.61
N LEU A 437 -18.90 -11.85 3.70
CA LEU A 437 -18.09 -11.90 4.92
C LEU A 437 -18.73 -11.12 6.08
N ILE A 438 -19.26 -9.92 5.83
CA ILE A 438 -19.98 -9.13 6.84
C ILE A 438 -21.24 -9.87 7.33
N ARG A 439 -21.98 -10.51 6.44
CA ARG A 439 -23.17 -11.30 6.81
C ARG A 439 -22.82 -12.54 7.62
N LEU A 440 -21.69 -13.18 7.34
CA LEU A 440 -21.17 -14.29 8.15
C LEU A 440 -20.86 -13.83 9.58
N LEU A 441 -20.24 -12.66 9.74
CA LEU A 441 -20.01 -12.04 11.05
C LEU A 441 -21.30 -11.75 11.80
N VAL A 442 -22.29 -11.15 11.13
CA VAL A 442 -23.63 -10.93 11.70
C VAL A 442 -24.27 -12.25 12.11
N MET A 443 -24.23 -13.27 11.25
CA MET A 443 -24.76 -14.60 11.53
C MET A 443 -24.06 -15.26 12.73
N ALA A 444 -22.79 -15.01 13.01
CA ALA A 444 -22.18 -15.53 14.24
C ALA A 444 -22.63 -14.78 15.52
N ASN A 445 -23.13 -13.54 15.38
CA ASN A 445 -23.25 -12.62 16.51
C ASN A 445 -24.66 -12.12 16.84
N ASP A 446 -25.62 -12.19 15.92
CA ASP A 446 -26.95 -11.59 16.10
C ASP A 446 -27.85 -12.32 17.12
N GLN A 447 -27.46 -13.52 17.56
CA GLN A 447 -28.13 -14.26 18.63
C GLN A 447 -27.23 -14.47 19.85
N PRO A 448 -27.83 -14.72 21.03
CA PRO A 448 -27.09 -15.05 22.25
C PRO A 448 -26.32 -16.38 22.17
N LYS A 449 -26.76 -17.32 21.34
CA LYS A 449 -26.17 -18.66 21.22
C LYS A 449 -26.09 -19.10 19.76
N ILE A 450 -25.12 -19.96 19.49
CA ILE A 450 -24.99 -20.71 18.24
C ILE A 450 -25.55 -22.11 18.50
N ASP A 451 -26.77 -22.36 18.01
CA ASP A 451 -27.46 -23.65 18.11
C ASP A 451 -27.29 -24.49 16.83
N ALA A 452 -27.69 -25.77 16.86
CA ALA A 452 -27.46 -26.69 15.74
C ALA A 452 -27.99 -26.19 14.37
N PRO A 453 -29.21 -25.61 14.26
CA PRO A 453 -29.66 -25.03 12.99
C PRO A 453 -28.81 -23.86 12.50
N ARG A 454 -28.21 -23.10 13.42
CA ARG A 454 -27.30 -21.99 13.09
C ARG A 454 -25.91 -22.50 12.72
N GLU A 455 -25.43 -23.55 13.40
CA GLU A 455 -24.19 -24.26 13.03
C GLU A 455 -24.26 -24.78 11.60
N GLU A 456 -25.37 -25.38 11.19
CA GLU A 456 -25.56 -25.86 9.82
C GLU A 456 -25.49 -24.73 8.77
N LYS A 457 -26.07 -23.56 9.08
CA LYS A 457 -25.98 -22.38 8.21
C LYS A 457 -24.56 -21.82 8.14
N LEU A 458 -23.89 -21.68 9.28
CA LEU A 458 -22.50 -21.24 9.35
C LEU A 458 -21.59 -22.20 8.58
N LEU A 459 -21.80 -23.51 8.70
CA LEU A 459 -21.01 -24.52 8.01
C LEU A 459 -21.07 -24.38 6.49
N THR A 460 -22.24 -24.02 5.94
CA THR A 460 -22.39 -23.77 4.50
C THR A 460 -21.49 -22.63 4.03
N GLU A 461 -21.53 -21.48 4.74
CA GLU A 461 -20.71 -20.31 4.42
C GLU A 461 -19.21 -20.56 4.65
N LEU A 462 -18.87 -21.29 5.72
CA LEU A 462 -17.48 -21.63 6.07
C LEU A 462 -16.84 -22.56 5.04
N LYS A 463 -17.61 -23.45 4.39
CA LYS A 463 -17.08 -24.29 3.30
C LYS A 463 -16.63 -23.46 2.11
N TRP A 464 -17.41 -22.45 1.71
CA TRP A 464 -17.02 -21.51 0.65
C TRP A 464 -15.79 -20.70 1.05
N LEU A 465 -15.80 -20.14 2.27
CA LEU A 465 -14.70 -19.32 2.76
C LEU A 465 -13.40 -20.11 2.87
N ARG A 466 -13.46 -21.37 3.34
CA ARG A 466 -12.32 -22.28 3.40
C ARG A 466 -11.72 -22.55 2.02
N GLN A 467 -12.54 -22.70 0.99
CA GLN A 467 -12.06 -22.90 -0.38
C GLN A 467 -11.28 -21.69 -0.89
N LYS A 468 -11.75 -20.47 -0.61
CA LYS A 468 -11.01 -19.24 -0.94
C LYS A 468 -9.73 -19.08 -0.12
N ALA A 469 -9.80 -19.33 1.19
CA ALA A 469 -8.67 -19.25 2.11
C ALA A 469 -7.48 -20.14 1.71
N ALA A 470 -7.74 -21.24 0.99
CA ALA A 470 -6.71 -22.15 0.49
C ALA A 470 -5.79 -21.50 -0.58
N THR A 471 -6.27 -20.50 -1.31
CA THR A 471 -5.52 -19.87 -2.41
C THR A 471 -5.31 -18.37 -2.25
N GLU A 472 -6.10 -17.71 -1.40
CA GLU A 472 -6.12 -16.25 -1.28
C GLU A 472 -5.81 -15.82 0.17
N THR A 473 -4.70 -15.10 0.39
CA THR A 473 -4.18 -14.73 1.72
C THR A 473 -5.17 -13.91 2.55
N GLU A 474 -5.85 -12.92 1.96
CA GLU A 474 -6.84 -12.10 2.67
C GLU A 474 -8.01 -12.94 3.24
N TYR A 475 -8.46 -13.95 2.49
CA TYR A 475 -9.52 -14.86 2.94
C TYR A 475 -9.01 -15.84 3.99
N ARG A 476 -7.72 -16.19 3.95
CA ARG A 476 -7.06 -17.01 4.98
C ARG A 476 -7.02 -16.30 6.31
N ILE A 477 -6.56 -15.05 6.33
CA ILE A 477 -6.55 -14.18 7.52
C ILE A 477 -7.97 -14.04 8.07
N PHE A 478 -8.95 -13.73 7.20
CA PHE A 478 -10.35 -13.65 7.61
C PHE A 478 -10.85 -14.95 8.23
N TYR A 479 -10.62 -16.09 7.57
CA TYR A 479 -11.10 -17.40 8.04
C TYR A 479 -10.52 -17.77 9.40
N ARG A 480 -9.20 -17.60 9.57
CA ARG A 480 -8.52 -17.80 10.85
C ARG A 480 -9.12 -16.89 11.92
N ASN A 481 -9.19 -15.58 11.68
CA ASN A 481 -9.74 -14.61 12.62
C ASN A 481 -11.21 -14.89 12.97
N PHE A 482 -12.00 -15.35 12.00
CA PHE A 482 -13.41 -15.67 12.25
C PHE A 482 -13.53 -16.84 13.23
N LEU A 483 -12.69 -17.87 13.04
CA LEU A 483 -12.69 -19.03 13.93
C LEU A 483 -12.11 -18.70 15.31
N SER A 484 -10.96 -18.03 15.36
CA SER A 484 -10.24 -17.75 16.60
C SER A 484 -10.90 -16.65 17.43
N GLU A 485 -11.29 -15.53 16.83
CA GLU A 485 -11.74 -14.33 17.55
C GLU A 485 -13.26 -14.25 17.69
N ILE A 486 -14.03 -14.79 16.72
CA ILE A 486 -15.49 -14.67 16.72
C ILE A 486 -16.16 -15.96 17.20
N LEU A 487 -15.91 -17.07 16.51
CA LEU A 487 -16.61 -18.32 16.75
C LEU A 487 -16.19 -18.96 18.08
N SER A 488 -14.88 -19.02 18.36
CA SER A 488 -14.38 -19.54 19.63
C SER A 488 -14.89 -18.72 20.82
N GLN A 489 -14.91 -17.39 20.69
CA GLN A 489 -15.39 -16.48 21.74
C GLN A 489 -16.88 -16.73 22.01
N LYS A 490 -17.70 -16.90 20.98
CA LYS A 490 -19.13 -17.22 21.12
C LYS A 490 -19.36 -18.54 21.83
N TYR A 491 -18.63 -19.59 21.46
CA TYR A 491 -18.71 -20.88 22.15
C TYR A 491 -18.30 -20.78 23.63
N GLN A 492 -17.25 -20.02 23.95
CA GLN A 492 -16.86 -19.76 25.34
C GLN A 492 -17.93 -18.98 26.11
N GLN A 493 -18.57 -17.99 25.48
CA GLN A 493 -19.64 -17.20 26.10
C GLN A 493 -20.87 -18.05 26.44
N GLN A 494 -21.23 -19.02 25.60
CA GLN A 494 -22.34 -19.97 25.85
C GLN A 494 -21.96 -21.17 26.74
N GLY A 495 -20.67 -21.34 27.06
CA GLY A 495 -20.16 -22.41 27.93
C GLY A 495 -19.70 -23.69 27.20
N ASP A 496 -19.74 -23.71 25.87
CA ASP A 496 -19.35 -24.85 25.03
C ASP A 496 -17.84 -24.86 24.74
N VAL A 497 -17.04 -25.01 25.80
CA VAL A 497 -15.57 -24.91 25.74
C VAL A 497 -14.94 -25.92 24.78
N ALA A 498 -15.51 -27.11 24.63
CA ALA A 498 -15.02 -28.10 23.65
C ALA A 498 -15.18 -27.63 22.20
N LYS A 499 -16.30 -26.97 21.85
CA LYS A 499 -16.49 -26.38 20.51
C LYS A 499 -15.58 -25.18 20.28
N ALA A 500 -15.31 -24.39 21.32
CA ALA A 500 -14.32 -23.32 21.25
C ALA A 500 -12.92 -23.85 20.93
N ALA A 501 -12.50 -24.95 21.57
CA ALA A 501 -11.22 -25.60 21.29
C ALA A 501 -11.14 -26.12 19.85
N LEU A 502 -12.22 -26.70 19.32
CA LEU A 502 -12.27 -27.13 17.91
C LEU A 502 -12.14 -25.93 16.94
N ALA A 503 -12.81 -24.81 17.23
CA ALA A 503 -12.68 -23.60 16.41
C ALA A 503 -11.23 -23.07 16.39
N LEU A 504 -10.59 -23.00 17.55
CA LEU A 504 -9.17 -22.59 17.66
C LEU A 504 -8.25 -23.57 16.93
N GLY A 505 -8.43 -24.88 17.11
CA GLY A 505 -7.62 -25.88 16.43
C GLY A 505 -7.75 -25.83 14.89
N VAL A 506 -8.94 -25.51 14.36
CA VAL A 506 -9.10 -25.30 12.91
C VAL A 506 -8.44 -23.99 12.47
N ALA A 507 -8.43 -22.96 13.31
CA ALA A 507 -7.71 -21.71 13.01
C ALA A 507 -6.20 -21.96 12.90
N ASP A 508 -5.61 -22.75 13.80
CA ASP A 508 -4.18 -23.12 13.80
C ASP A 508 -3.74 -23.84 12.51
N LEU A 509 -4.64 -24.62 11.88
CA LEU A 509 -4.34 -25.29 10.60
C LEU A 509 -4.02 -24.31 9.45
N PHE A 510 -4.45 -23.05 9.57
CA PHE A 510 -4.20 -22.00 8.58
C PHE A 510 -3.13 -21.00 9.04
N ASP A 511 -2.60 -21.18 10.26
CA ASP A 511 -1.58 -20.35 10.90
C ASP A 511 -0.16 -20.95 10.78
N LEU A 512 -0.05 -22.23 10.45
CA LEU A 512 1.21 -22.86 10.08
C LEU A 512 1.66 -22.31 8.72
N SER A 513 2.36 -21.17 8.76
CA SER A 513 3.16 -20.64 7.67
C SER A 513 3.99 -21.77 7.06
N GLU A 514 4.15 -21.79 5.74
CA GLU A 514 5.07 -22.71 5.04
C GLU A 514 6.54 -22.58 5.51
N SER A 515 6.87 -21.59 6.34
CA SER A 515 8.11 -21.52 7.12
C SER A 515 7.94 -22.19 8.49
N GLU A 516 8.23 -23.48 8.57
CA GLU A 516 8.33 -24.25 9.83
C GLU A 516 9.38 -23.69 10.82
N GLU A 517 10.21 -22.71 10.43
CA GLU A 517 11.39 -22.29 11.19
C GLU A 517 11.17 -21.12 12.18
N GLU A 518 10.05 -20.38 12.14
CA GLU A 518 9.87 -19.17 12.98
C GLU A 518 8.66 -19.16 13.93
N SER A 519 7.79 -20.17 13.91
CA SER A 519 6.67 -20.26 14.87
C SER A 519 7.15 -20.71 16.25
N TYR A 520 7.36 -19.76 17.17
CA TYR A 520 7.71 -20.02 18.57
C TYR A 520 6.51 -20.47 19.44
N GLY A 521 5.48 -21.13 18.89
CA GLY A 521 4.30 -21.58 19.64
C GLY A 521 3.68 -22.87 19.10
N GLU A 522 3.05 -23.67 19.97
CA GLU A 522 2.39 -24.94 19.62
C GLU A 522 0.98 -24.75 18.98
N GLY A 523 0.57 -23.50 18.71
CA GLY A 523 -0.76 -23.16 18.20
C GLY A 523 -1.76 -22.86 19.34
N TYR A 524 -2.61 -21.86 19.14
CA TYR A 524 -3.52 -21.32 20.16
C TYR A 524 -4.54 -22.34 20.67
N GLY A 525 -4.97 -23.27 19.81
CA GLY A 525 -5.86 -24.37 20.16
C GLY A 525 -5.19 -25.39 21.09
N ILE A 526 -3.92 -25.74 20.85
CA ILE A 526 -3.18 -26.65 21.71
C ILE A 526 -2.99 -26.03 23.10
N ASP A 527 -2.54 -24.78 23.16
CA ASP A 527 -2.36 -24.05 24.41
C ASP A 527 -3.69 -23.89 25.16
N PHE A 528 -4.79 -23.62 24.44
CA PHE A 528 -6.10 -23.53 25.05
C PHE A 528 -6.54 -24.86 25.71
N VAL A 529 -6.32 -25.99 25.03
CA VAL A 529 -6.63 -27.32 25.56
C VAL A 529 -5.77 -27.63 26.79
N ARG A 530 -4.48 -27.29 26.75
CA ARG A 530 -3.53 -27.61 27.83
C ARG A 530 -3.70 -26.73 29.06
N GLU A 531 -3.89 -25.43 28.86
CA GLU A 531 -3.79 -24.45 29.93
C GLU A 531 -5.14 -24.01 30.50
N GLN A 532 -6.23 -24.19 29.75
CA GLN A 532 -7.51 -23.57 30.11
C GLN A 532 -8.69 -24.52 30.21
N MET A 533 -8.60 -25.72 29.62
CA MET A 533 -9.66 -26.70 29.74
C MET A 533 -9.51 -27.53 31.01
N THR A 534 -10.64 -27.78 31.68
CA THR A 534 -10.72 -28.74 32.79
C THR A 534 -10.78 -30.17 32.26
N THR A 535 -10.45 -31.16 33.10
CA THR A 535 -10.54 -32.59 32.73
C THR A 535 -11.91 -32.98 32.16
N THR A 536 -13.01 -32.47 32.72
CA THR A 536 -14.37 -32.73 32.22
C THR A 536 -14.58 -32.18 30.81
N GLN A 537 -14.05 -30.99 30.53
CA GLN A 537 -14.14 -30.37 29.20
C GLN A 537 -13.28 -31.12 28.19
N ILE A 538 -12.10 -31.61 28.59
CA ILE A 538 -11.23 -32.45 27.74
C ILE A 538 -11.93 -33.78 27.39
N LEU A 539 -12.57 -34.44 28.35
CA LEU A 539 -13.38 -35.64 28.08
C LEU A 539 -14.54 -35.36 27.11
N THR A 540 -15.17 -34.19 27.22
CA THR A 540 -16.21 -33.76 26.28
C THR A 540 -15.65 -33.57 24.86
N LEU A 541 -14.49 -32.92 24.75
CA LEU A 541 -13.79 -32.76 23.48
C LEU A 541 -13.41 -34.12 22.87
N TYR A 542 -12.84 -35.02 23.67
CA TYR A 542 -12.51 -36.39 23.27
C TYR A 542 -13.75 -37.17 22.77
N GLY A 543 -14.91 -36.96 23.41
CA GLY A 543 -16.18 -37.55 22.98
C GLY A 543 -16.63 -37.16 21.57
N TYR A 544 -16.24 -35.98 21.06
CA TYR A 544 -16.52 -35.60 19.66
C TYR A 544 -15.69 -36.42 18.66
N PHE A 545 -14.50 -36.90 19.03
CA PHE A 545 -13.66 -37.72 18.18
C PHE A 545 -14.09 -39.19 18.17
N ASP A 546 -14.50 -39.72 19.33
CA ASP A 546 -14.88 -41.14 19.49
C ASP A 546 -16.30 -41.45 18.99
N ASN A 547 -17.18 -40.46 18.96
CA ASN A 547 -18.51 -40.62 18.35
C ASN A 547 -18.36 -40.76 16.83
N LYS A 548 -18.53 -41.98 16.32
CA LYS A 548 -18.54 -42.35 14.88
C LYS A 548 -19.64 -41.66 14.05
N THR A 549 -20.37 -40.70 14.61
CA THR A 549 -21.36 -39.88 13.92
C THR A 549 -21.10 -38.43 14.35
N PRO A 550 -20.46 -37.61 13.50
CA PRO A 550 -20.29 -36.19 13.78
C PRO A 550 -21.68 -35.57 13.98
N THR A 551 -21.91 -34.91 15.11
CA THR A 551 -23.09 -34.06 15.25
C THR A 551 -22.81 -32.80 14.41
N PRO A 552 -23.79 -32.30 13.62
CA PRO A 552 -23.59 -31.20 12.67
C PRO A 552 -22.95 -29.94 13.27
#